data_AF-A0A3D4HZW5-F1
#
_entry.id   AF-A0A3D4HZW5-F1
#
_cell.length_a   1.000
_cell.length_b   1.000
_cell.length_c   1.000
_cell.angle_alpha   90.00
_cell.angle_beta   90.00
_cell.angle_gamma   90.00
#
_symmetry.space_group_name_H-M   'P 1'
#
loop_
_entity.id
_entity.type
_entity.pdbx_description
1 polymer ?
#
loop_
_entity_poly.entity_id
_entity_poly.type
_entity_poly.pdbx_seq_one_letter_code
_entity_poly.pdbx_strand_id
1 'polypeptide(L)'
;LCRRLPGLEYLGPAQEGDGIRPPWLAGSTPNTGGRHTDENFDPFYAISKKDTFYDFLRGQLYETNIPRGISEICGYIIENIDSRGYLTVSAEEIAEATGAKPAHVAEALRTVRQFDPPGVCAQNLSDCLTLQLGRLPGG
;
A
#
# COMPACT_ATOMS: atom_id res chain seq x y z
N LEU A 1 23.89 21.42 -12.15
CA LEU A 1 25.19 21.52 -11.46
C LEU A 1 25.27 20.39 -10.43
N CYS A 2 25.77 19.22 -10.81
CA CYS A 2 25.99 18.09 -9.89
C CYS A 2 27.15 18.42 -8.95
N ARG A 3 26.95 18.34 -7.63
CA ARG A 3 28.07 18.25 -6.69
C ARG A 3 28.10 16.85 -6.07
N ARG A 4 29.28 16.27 -6.23
CA ARG A 4 29.77 14.93 -5.92
C ARG A 4 29.98 14.79 -4.40
N LEU A 5 29.49 13.72 -3.80
CA LEU A 5 29.90 13.29 -2.45
C LEU A 5 31.22 12.50 -2.56
N PRO A 6 32.23 12.76 -1.70
CA PRO A 6 33.47 11.99 -1.64
C PRO A 6 33.29 10.76 -0.72
N GLY A 7 33.86 9.61 -1.10
CA GLY A 7 33.99 8.49 -0.15
C GLY A 7 33.81 7.06 -0.67
N LEU A 8 33.99 6.77 -1.96
CA LEU A 8 34.08 5.38 -2.41
C LEU A 8 35.43 5.11 -3.05
N GLU A 9 36.38 4.69 -2.22
CA GLU A 9 37.63 4.11 -2.69
C GLU A 9 37.35 2.75 -3.32
N TYR A 10 37.68 2.64 -4.59
CA TYR A 10 37.64 1.43 -5.39
C TYR A 10 38.71 0.47 -4.87
N LEU A 11 38.33 -0.46 -4.01
CA LEU A 11 39.17 -1.58 -3.58
C LEU A 11 38.96 -2.75 -4.56
N GLY A 12 39.98 -3.01 -5.39
CA GLY A 12 40.04 -4.18 -6.26
C GLY A 12 40.04 -5.49 -5.46
N PRO A 13 39.69 -6.64 -6.08
CA PRO A 13 39.62 -7.89 -5.35
C PRO A 13 41.02 -8.33 -4.88
N ALA A 14 41.12 -8.54 -3.57
CA ALA A 14 42.27 -9.07 -2.88
C ALA A 14 42.54 -10.54 -3.26
N GLN A 15 43.83 -10.83 -3.33
CA GLN A 15 44.48 -12.10 -3.59
C GLN A 15 44.07 -13.29 -2.71
N GLU A 16 44.18 -14.45 -3.35
CA GLU A 16 43.79 -15.82 -3.04
C GLU A 16 44.40 -16.39 -1.75
N GLY A 17 43.57 -16.99 -0.88
CA GLY A 17 44.02 -17.75 0.30
C GLY A 17 42.89 -18.06 1.29
N ASP A 18 42.59 -19.36 1.46
CA ASP A 18 41.77 -20.00 2.50
C ASP A 18 40.28 -19.57 2.68
N GLY A 19 39.40 -20.23 1.92
CA GLY A 19 38.54 -21.24 2.54
C GLY A 19 37.23 -20.87 3.23
N ILE A 20 36.63 -19.69 3.04
CA ILE A 20 35.21 -19.46 3.39
C ILE A 20 34.48 -18.76 2.25
N ARG A 21 33.61 -19.50 1.53
CA ARG A 21 32.77 -18.94 0.47
C ARG A 21 31.58 -18.19 1.10
N PRO A 22 31.29 -16.95 0.69
CA PRO A 22 30.18 -16.22 1.25
C PRO A 22 28.83 -16.80 0.75
N PRO A 23 27.75 -16.73 1.56
CA PRO A 23 26.47 -17.39 1.27
C PRO A 23 25.78 -16.98 -0.05
N TRP A 24 26.17 -15.85 -0.64
CA TRP A 24 25.63 -15.33 -1.89
C TRP A 24 26.34 -15.88 -3.15
N LEU A 25 27.39 -16.67 -3.02
CA LEU A 25 28.14 -17.28 -4.13
C LEU A 25 27.80 -18.77 -4.35
N ALA A 26 26.60 -19.20 -3.98
CA ALA A 26 26.14 -20.59 -4.00
C ALA A 26 25.02 -20.85 -5.04
N GLY A 27 25.12 -20.28 -6.25
CA GLY A 27 23.99 -20.21 -7.18
C GLY A 27 24.27 -20.57 -8.64
N SER A 28 25.27 -21.39 -8.97
CA SER A 28 25.42 -21.87 -10.35
C SER A 28 25.88 -23.31 -10.43
N THR A 29 24.93 -24.24 -10.37
CA THR A 29 25.05 -25.53 -11.05
C THR A 29 23.86 -25.65 -12.00
N PRO A 30 24.04 -26.04 -13.27
CA PRO A 30 22.91 -26.38 -14.13
C PRO A 30 22.55 -27.84 -13.84
N ASN A 31 21.30 -28.12 -13.51
CA ASN A 31 20.79 -29.48 -13.61
C ASN A 31 19.47 -29.55 -14.38
N THR A 32 19.46 -30.55 -15.22
CA THR A 32 18.56 -30.91 -16.30
C THR A 32 17.36 -31.71 -15.76
N GLY A 33 16.17 -31.42 -16.29
CA GLY A 33 15.13 -32.41 -16.53
C GLY A 33 14.16 -32.75 -15.39
N GLY A 34 12.89 -32.40 -15.59
CA GLY A 34 11.76 -32.96 -14.84
C GLY A 34 10.46 -32.24 -15.15
N ARG A 35 9.66 -32.77 -16.09
CA ARG A 35 8.29 -32.33 -16.36
C ARG A 35 7.35 -33.20 -15.53
N HIS A 36 6.60 -32.62 -14.60
CA HIS A 36 5.33 -33.18 -14.12
C HIS A 36 4.43 -32.04 -13.63
N THR A 37 3.19 -32.08 -14.08
CA THR A 37 2.08 -31.18 -13.71
C THR A 37 1.68 -31.40 -12.27
N ASP A 38 1.44 -30.33 -11.51
CA ASP A 38 0.40 -30.28 -10.48
C ASP A 38 0.04 -28.82 -10.19
N GLU A 39 -1.27 -28.57 -10.12
CA GLU A 39 -1.91 -27.29 -9.84
C GLU A 39 -1.59 -26.87 -8.40
N ASN A 40 -0.53 -26.06 -8.20
CA ASN A 40 -0.27 -25.47 -6.90
C ASN A 40 -1.16 -24.25 -6.69
N PHE A 41 -2.41 -24.47 -6.27
CA PHE A 41 -3.20 -23.42 -5.61
C PHE A 41 -2.60 -23.20 -4.22
N ASP A 42 -1.62 -22.30 -4.11
CA ASP A 42 -1.08 -21.86 -2.82
C ASP A 42 -2.12 -20.99 -2.09
N PRO A 43 -2.77 -21.49 -1.02
CA PRO A 43 -3.79 -20.71 -0.30
C PRO A 43 -3.21 -19.45 0.34
N PHE A 44 -1.89 -19.42 0.58
CA PHE A 44 -1.15 -18.28 1.13
C PHE A 44 -0.82 -17.20 0.09
N TYR A 45 -0.85 -17.52 -1.22
CA TYR A 45 -0.65 -16.52 -2.27
C TYR A 45 -1.92 -15.68 -2.49
N ALA A 46 -3.10 -16.29 -2.29
CA ALA A 46 -4.40 -15.62 -2.35
C ALA A 46 -4.63 -14.60 -1.21
N ILE A 47 -3.85 -14.68 -0.13
CA ILE A 47 -3.93 -13.83 1.08
C ILE A 47 -2.96 -12.62 1.00
N SER A 48 -1.99 -12.64 0.08
CA SER A 48 -0.70 -11.95 0.32
C SER A 48 -0.56 -10.49 -0.13
N LYS A 49 -1.62 -9.72 -0.44
CA LYS A 49 -1.42 -8.29 -0.81
C LYS A 49 -2.59 -7.33 -0.57
N LYS A 50 -3.83 -7.76 -0.79
CA LYS A 50 -5.00 -6.91 -0.53
C LYS A 50 -5.23 -6.76 0.98
N ASP A 51 -5.22 -7.88 1.70
CA ASP A 51 -5.47 -7.90 3.14
C ASP A 51 -4.55 -6.91 3.87
N THR A 52 -3.26 -6.91 3.55
CA THR A 52 -2.30 -5.98 4.19
C THR A 52 -2.60 -4.49 3.98
N PHE A 53 -3.17 -4.09 2.84
CA PHE A 53 -3.47 -2.68 2.58
C PHE A 53 -4.76 -2.24 3.28
N TYR A 54 -5.84 -3.02 3.16
CA TYR A 54 -7.09 -2.73 3.85
C TYR A 54 -6.90 -2.81 5.37
N ASP A 55 -6.12 -3.77 5.86
CA ASP A 55 -5.83 -3.92 7.30
C ASP A 55 -5.03 -2.72 7.84
N PHE A 56 -4.13 -2.16 7.03
CA PHE A 56 -3.43 -0.93 7.40
C PHE A 56 -4.39 0.26 7.56
N LEU A 57 -5.30 0.47 6.60
CA LEU A 57 -6.31 1.53 6.66
C LEU A 57 -7.31 1.30 7.82
N ARG A 58 -7.69 0.03 8.08
CA ARG A 58 -8.52 -0.33 9.23
C ARG A 58 -7.79 -0.04 10.55
N GLY A 59 -6.51 -0.34 10.63
CA GLY A 59 -5.66 0.04 11.76
C GLY A 59 -5.74 1.52 12.07
N GLN A 60 -5.57 2.37 11.04
CA GLN A 60 -5.70 3.83 11.17
C GLN A 60 -7.11 4.26 11.60
N LEU A 61 -8.15 3.59 11.08
CA LEU A 61 -9.53 3.85 11.50
C LEU A 61 -9.72 3.56 13.00
N TYR A 62 -9.15 2.48 13.52
CA TYR A 62 -9.23 2.15 14.95
C TYR A 62 -8.44 3.11 15.83
N GLU A 63 -7.33 3.66 15.33
CA GLU A 63 -6.56 4.69 16.03
C GLU A 63 -7.24 6.08 15.99
N THR A 64 -8.13 6.29 15.01
CA THR A 64 -8.85 7.55 14.85
C THR A 64 -10.02 7.63 15.84
N ASN A 65 -10.00 8.62 16.74
CA ASN A 65 -11.09 8.84 17.68
C ASN A 65 -12.28 9.54 17.01
N ILE A 66 -13.22 8.77 16.45
CA ILE A 66 -14.44 9.25 15.81
C ILE A 66 -15.69 8.53 16.37
N PRO A 67 -16.87 9.16 16.31
CA PRO A 67 -18.11 8.52 16.74
C PRO A 67 -18.41 7.27 15.93
N ARG A 68 -18.98 6.26 16.59
CA ARG A 68 -19.25 4.94 16.00
C ARG A 68 -20.00 5.00 14.66
N GLY A 69 -21.00 5.88 14.54
CA GLY A 69 -21.76 6.02 13.30
C GLY A 69 -20.92 6.50 12.11
N ILE A 70 -19.91 7.34 12.35
CA ILE A 70 -18.97 7.78 11.30
C ILE A 70 -17.94 6.68 11.02
N SER A 71 -17.50 5.97 12.05
CA SER A 71 -16.57 4.84 11.93
C SER A 71 -17.12 3.72 11.04
N GLU A 72 -18.41 3.38 11.19
CA GLU A 72 -19.07 2.38 10.34
C GLU A 72 -19.10 2.82 8.85
N ILE A 73 -19.36 4.10 8.58
CA ILE A 73 -19.32 4.65 7.21
C ILE A 73 -17.89 4.64 6.67
N CYS A 74 -16.90 5.03 7.48
CA CYS A 74 -15.49 4.97 7.10
C CYS A 74 -15.06 3.53 6.73
N GLY A 75 -15.49 2.54 7.51
CA GLY A 75 -15.25 1.12 7.22
C GLY A 75 -15.82 0.71 5.86
N TYR A 76 -17.07 1.10 5.58
CA TYR A 76 -17.69 0.86 4.27
C TYR A 76 -16.92 1.52 3.12
N ILE A 77 -16.45 2.77 3.31
CA ILE A 77 -15.64 3.47 2.31
C ILE A 77 -14.34 2.71 2.04
N ILE A 78 -13.64 2.26 3.10
CA ILE A 78 -12.39 1.50 2.98
C ILE A 78 -12.59 0.21 2.19
N GLU A 79 -13.72 -0.48 2.36
CA GLU A 79 -14.03 -1.72 1.63
C GLU A 79 -14.35 -1.51 0.15
N ASN A 80 -14.69 -0.27 -0.25
CA ASN A 80 -15.00 0.09 -1.65
C ASN A 80 -13.84 0.80 -2.37
N ILE A 81 -12.61 0.57 -1.93
CA ILE A 81 -11.41 1.05 -2.62
C ILE A 81 -10.93 -0.01 -3.62
N ASP A 82 -10.45 0.41 -4.80
CA ASP A 82 -9.84 -0.48 -5.80
C ASP A 82 -8.38 -0.86 -5.44
N SER A 83 -7.76 -1.72 -6.24
CA SER A 83 -6.35 -2.13 -6.02
C SER A 83 -5.32 -1.01 -6.20
N ARG A 84 -5.74 0.16 -6.71
CA ARG A 84 -4.88 1.34 -6.91
C ARG A 84 -5.09 2.39 -5.82
N GLY A 85 -6.03 2.18 -4.89
CA GLY A 85 -6.33 3.14 -3.83
C GLY A 85 -7.44 4.15 -4.16
N TYR A 86 -8.16 3.96 -5.27
CA TYR A 86 -9.27 4.85 -5.66
C TYR A 86 -10.61 4.34 -5.16
N LEU A 87 -11.46 5.27 -4.72
CA LEU A 87 -12.84 4.97 -4.32
C LEU A 87 -13.68 4.66 -5.58
N THR A 88 -14.36 3.52 -5.59
CA THR A 88 -15.16 3.08 -6.75
C THR A 88 -16.62 3.49 -6.69
N VAL A 89 -17.09 3.97 -5.53
CA VAL A 89 -18.49 4.33 -5.27
C VAL A 89 -18.65 5.84 -5.02
N SER A 90 -19.80 6.39 -5.39
CA SER A 90 -20.14 7.80 -5.16
C SER A 90 -20.59 8.04 -3.71
N ALA A 91 -20.64 9.32 -3.31
CA ALA A 91 -21.12 9.69 -1.98
C ALA A 91 -22.61 9.37 -1.79
N GLU A 92 -23.39 9.46 -2.86
CA GLU A 92 -24.80 9.09 -2.91
C GLU A 92 -24.98 7.59 -2.72
N GLU A 93 -24.20 6.78 -3.43
CA GLU A 93 -24.23 5.31 -3.28
C GLU A 93 -23.85 4.87 -1.87
N ILE A 94 -22.85 5.53 -1.25
CA ILE A 94 -22.48 5.29 0.15
C ILE A 94 -23.65 5.64 1.09
N ALA A 95 -24.32 6.77 0.87
CA ALA A 95 -25.44 7.20 1.69
C ALA A 95 -26.62 6.22 1.59
N GLU A 96 -26.92 5.73 0.39
CA GLU A 96 -27.94 4.72 0.15
C GLU A 96 -27.59 3.38 0.80
N ALA A 97 -26.36 2.91 0.65
CA ALA A 97 -25.92 1.62 1.18
C ALA A 97 -25.84 1.60 2.72
N THR A 98 -25.42 2.72 3.34
CA THR A 98 -25.26 2.82 4.80
C THR A 98 -26.52 3.36 5.50
N GLY A 99 -27.48 3.91 4.75
CA GLY A 99 -28.63 4.64 5.30
C GLY A 99 -28.24 5.94 6.04
N ALA A 100 -27.00 6.41 5.86
CA ALA A 100 -26.48 7.58 6.55
C ALA A 100 -26.94 8.88 5.89
N LYS A 101 -26.98 9.96 6.69
CA LYS A 101 -27.22 11.30 6.16
C LYS A 101 -26.03 11.74 5.30
N PRO A 102 -26.25 12.52 4.22
CA PRO A 102 -25.17 13.03 3.37
C PRO A 102 -24.08 13.79 4.15
N ALA A 103 -24.46 14.49 5.22
CA ALA A 103 -23.51 15.18 6.10
C ALA A 103 -22.53 14.23 6.79
N HIS A 104 -23.00 13.07 7.26
CA HIS A 104 -22.15 12.05 7.88
C HIS A 104 -21.25 11.36 6.87
N VAL A 105 -21.74 11.13 5.64
CA VAL A 105 -20.92 10.60 4.54
C VAL A 105 -19.81 11.57 4.17
N ALA A 106 -20.12 12.87 4.07
CA ALA A 106 -19.11 13.90 3.82
C ALA A 106 -18.06 13.96 4.94
N GLU A 107 -18.48 13.85 6.20
CA GLU A 107 -17.56 13.78 7.34
C GLU A 107 -16.66 12.53 7.31
N ALA A 108 -17.24 11.36 7.02
CA ALA A 108 -16.50 10.11 6.87
C ALA A 108 -15.48 10.21 5.73
N LEU A 109 -15.88 10.72 4.56
CA LEU A 109 -14.99 10.94 3.41
C LEU A 109 -13.84 11.88 3.76
N ARG A 110 -14.11 12.97 4.48
CA ARG A 110 -13.07 13.90 4.95
C ARG A 110 -12.11 13.22 5.93
N THR A 111 -12.59 12.29 6.74
CA THR A 111 -11.76 11.52 7.68
C THR A 111 -10.88 10.52 6.94
N VAL A 112 -11.43 9.66 6.08
CA VAL A 112 -10.64 8.63 5.41
C VAL A 112 -9.64 9.21 4.40
N ARG A 113 -9.92 10.36 3.80
CA ARG A 113 -8.96 11.07 2.92
C ARG A 113 -7.78 11.67 3.67
N GLN A 114 -7.81 11.65 5.01
CA GLN A 114 -6.72 12.07 5.86
C GLN A 114 -5.76 10.95 6.23
N PHE A 115 -6.05 9.71 5.81
CA PHE A 115 -5.24 8.55 6.09
C PHE A 115 -3.94 8.57 5.28
N ASP A 116 -2.97 7.77 5.72
CA ASP A 116 -1.69 7.58 5.02
C ASP A 116 -1.77 6.29 4.20
N PRO A 117 -1.32 6.27 2.94
CA PRO A 117 -0.66 7.34 2.19
C PRO A 117 -1.60 8.46 1.72
N PRO A 118 -1.11 9.71 1.58
CA PRO A 118 -1.92 10.82 1.08
C PRO A 118 -2.37 10.57 -0.35
N GLY A 119 -3.67 10.77 -0.61
CA GLY A 119 -4.29 10.49 -1.89
C GLY A 119 -5.02 9.14 -1.96
N VAL A 120 -5.02 8.35 -0.87
CA VAL A 120 -5.93 7.22 -0.71
C VAL A 120 -7.39 7.69 -0.63
N CYS A 121 -8.33 6.86 -1.10
CA CYS A 121 -9.77 7.18 -1.17
C CYS A 121 -10.10 8.35 -2.12
N ALA A 122 -9.19 8.71 -3.02
CA ALA A 122 -9.46 9.67 -4.08
C ALA A 122 -10.42 9.07 -5.11
N GLN A 123 -11.22 9.90 -5.78
CA GLN A 123 -12.08 9.42 -6.88
C GLN A 123 -11.35 9.40 -8.23
N ASN A 124 -10.30 10.21 -8.39
CA ASN A 124 -9.53 10.32 -9.61
C ASN A 124 -8.12 10.88 -9.34
N LEU A 125 -7.28 10.93 -10.38
CA LEU A 125 -5.91 11.43 -10.27
C LEU A 125 -5.85 12.91 -9.81
N SER A 126 -6.77 13.75 -10.27
CA SER A 126 -6.79 15.17 -9.89
C SER A 126 -7.08 15.34 -8.39
N ASP A 127 -8.03 14.57 -7.86
CA ASP A 127 -8.37 14.52 -6.44
C ASP A 127 -7.18 13.98 -5.62
N CYS A 128 -6.54 12.93 -6.11
CA CYS A 128 -5.33 12.36 -5.50
C CYS A 128 -4.21 13.40 -5.36
N LEU A 129 -3.90 14.13 -6.44
CA LEU A 129 -2.89 15.18 -6.43
C LEU A 129 -3.28 16.34 -5.50
N THR A 130 -4.56 16.68 -5.43
CA THR A 130 -5.06 17.72 -4.51
C THR A 130 -4.82 17.33 -3.06
N LEU A 131 -5.12 16.07 -2.70
CA LEU A 131 -4.88 15.53 -1.36
C LEU A 131 -3.39 15.48 -1.02
N GLN A 132 -2.54 15.10 -1.98
CA GLN A 132 -1.08 15.07 -1.80
C GLN A 132 -0.49 16.46 -1.58
N LEU A 133 -0.87 17.44 -2.40
CA LEU A 133 -0.38 18.81 -2.28
C LEU A 133 -0.83 19.46 -0.97
N GLY A 134 -2.08 19.21 -0.54
CA GLY A 134 -2.58 19.70 0.75
C GLY A 134 -1.85 19.12 1.97
N ARG A 135 -1.06 18.06 1.78
CA ARG A 135 -0.28 17.39 2.84
C ARG A 135 1.17 17.84 2.91
N LEU A 136 1.66 18.58 1.91
CA LEU A 136 3.01 19.11 1.93
C LEU A 136 3.09 20.30 2.91
N PRO A 137 4.02 20.27 3.89
CA PRO A 137 4.25 21.42 4.75
C PRO A 137 5.01 22.50 3.97
N GLY A 138 4.28 23.45 3.39
CA GLY A 138 4.85 24.66 2.78
C GLY A 138 4.26 24.99 1.41
N GLY A 139 3.34 25.95 1.41
CA GLY A 139 3.15 26.89 0.30
C GLY A 139 3.86 28.19 0.64
#